data_AF-A0A1F9V1G7-F1
#
_entry.id   AF-A0A1F9V1G7-F1
#
_cell.length_a   1.000
_cell.length_b   1.000
_cell.length_c   1.000
_cell.angle_alpha   90.00
_cell.angle_beta   90.00
_cell.angle_gamma   90.00
#
_symmetry.space_group_name_H-M   'P 1'
#
loop_
_entity.id
_entity.type
_entity.pdbx_description
1 polymer ?
#
loop_
_entity_poly.entity_id
_entity_poly.type
_entity_poly.pdbx_seq_one_letter_code
_entity_poly.pdbx_strand_id
1 'polypeptide(L)'
;MIDEKGAGLHPIIFNAALAQDEASYSELLARSSDRRGFGSVLTSLYHALRRAHEAGLAADVRVGASGLMHDALGRFLDRVAADEAFPPETRNMAREVRDDYLKERRLLSALAWGRQEQNRIAEARRALIAENVREATQSRKVGADRLKEGWQPPAPDARPPEKAGRGIDRWSESLRDMAGTFQNRFSLFQLAQNRHDTAAKTRLSPASAARETGRWENSAHAFGEFLDSHESSVDYFLDHTLRMGFNRMATRGKPLRIPTNPNLVLRKTAKGYRLEASFVTMIREQAVIDSFRRSIESYWTGRFEEKGRRRLFETRIRVRVLAEGEKPSPDALLLEDGMTVSGTAERRILLRRDFDFSTPAHEFGHILGLPDEYVNDYDPEGMKIVDAQNRASAMASHRGLVQARHFARVVALLRQGGRLIAPP
;
A
#
# COMPACT_ATOMS: atom_id res chain seq x y z
N MET A 1 -5.01 32.99 -13.55
CA MET A 1 -4.25 32.35 -14.65
C MET A 1 -3.52 31.16 -14.05
N ILE A 2 -3.97 29.95 -14.37
CA ILE A 2 -3.37 28.69 -13.89
C ILE A 2 -2.49 28.19 -15.03
N ASP A 3 -1.23 27.91 -14.70
CA ASP A 3 -0.13 27.64 -15.64
C ASP A 3 -0.41 26.45 -16.59
N GLU A 4 -0.18 26.68 -17.88
CA GLU A 4 -0.68 25.92 -19.05
C GLU A 4 0.10 24.63 -19.36
N LYS A 5 1.05 24.21 -18.52
CA LYS A 5 2.07 23.22 -18.94
C LYS A 5 1.80 21.75 -18.56
N GLY A 6 0.56 21.39 -18.24
CA GLY A 6 0.19 20.01 -17.90
C GLY A 6 -1.12 19.54 -18.52
N ALA A 7 -1.06 19.15 -19.81
CA ALA A 7 -2.11 18.55 -20.62
C ALA A 7 -3.27 19.50 -21.03
N GLY A 8 -3.30 19.85 -22.32
CA GLY A 8 -4.35 20.66 -22.99
C GLY A 8 -5.77 20.08 -23.01
N LEU A 9 -6.08 19.17 -22.08
CA LEU A 9 -7.39 18.56 -21.86
C LEU A 9 -8.16 19.19 -20.69
N HIS A 10 -7.51 20.01 -19.86
CA HIS A 10 -8.12 20.51 -18.62
C HIS A 10 -9.31 21.47 -18.84
N PRO A 11 -9.23 22.47 -19.74
CA PRO A 11 -10.34 23.40 -19.99
C PRO A 11 -11.49 22.76 -20.76
N ILE A 12 -11.18 21.93 -21.76
CA ILE A 12 -12.15 21.19 -22.60
C ILE A 12 -13.02 20.30 -21.70
N ILE A 13 -12.40 19.54 -20.80
CA ILE A 13 -13.11 18.60 -19.92
C ILE A 13 -13.92 19.34 -18.84
N PHE A 14 -13.41 20.46 -18.34
CA PHE A 14 -14.11 21.30 -17.38
C PHE A 14 -15.36 21.96 -17.99
N ASN A 15 -15.22 22.57 -19.17
CA ASN A 15 -16.32 23.22 -19.89
C ASN A 15 -17.34 22.21 -20.44
N ALA A 16 -16.88 21.04 -20.89
CA ALA A 16 -17.73 19.94 -21.34
C ALA A 16 -18.54 19.32 -20.18
N ALA A 17 -17.90 19.04 -19.04
CA ALA A 17 -18.61 18.48 -17.89
C ALA A 17 -19.72 19.43 -17.41
N LEU A 18 -19.46 20.73 -17.40
CA LEU A 18 -20.44 21.76 -17.06
C LEU A 18 -21.49 22.01 -18.17
N ALA A 19 -21.42 21.31 -19.31
CA ALA A 19 -22.28 21.52 -20.49
C ALA A 19 -22.29 22.97 -21.00
N GLN A 20 -21.17 23.69 -20.82
CA GLN A 20 -21.02 25.09 -21.24
C GLN A 20 -20.44 25.23 -22.66
N ASP A 21 -19.94 24.14 -23.25
CA ASP A 21 -19.46 24.07 -24.62
C ASP A 21 -19.87 22.75 -25.29
N GLU A 22 -20.67 22.86 -26.35
CA GLU A 22 -21.23 21.73 -27.11
C GLU A 22 -20.15 20.97 -27.88
N ALA A 23 -19.10 21.66 -28.33
CA ALA A 23 -17.98 21.04 -29.07
C ALA A 23 -17.14 20.15 -28.14
N SER A 24 -16.72 20.67 -26.98
CA SER A 24 -15.99 19.90 -25.98
C SER A 24 -16.81 18.71 -25.43
N TYR A 25 -18.13 18.88 -25.28
CA TYR A 25 -19.02 17.80 -24.85
C TYR A 25 -19.14 16.68 -25.90
N SER A 26 -19.27 17.05 -27.17
CA SER A 26 -19.31 16.10 -28.29
C SER A 26 -18.00 15.32 -28.40
N GLU A 27 -16.85 15.97 -28.17
CA GLU A 27 -15.54 15.30 -28.14
C GLU A 27 -15.44 14.27 -26.99
N LEU A 28 -15.95 14.59 -25.80
CA LEU A 28 -16.00 13.65 -24.68
C LEU A 28 -16.87 12.43 -24.99
N LEU A 29 -18.03 12.62 -25.61
CA LEU A 29 -18.91 11.52 -26.03
C LEU A 29 -18.24 10.65 -27.09
N ALA A 30 -17.59 11.26 -28.09
CA ALA A 30 -16.86 10.53 -29.13
C ALA A 30 -15.75 9.64 -28.53
N ARG A 31 -14.98 10.14 -27.56
CA ARG A 31 -13.94 9.38 -26.85
C ARG A 31 -14.49 8.31 -25.91
N SER A 32 -15.76 8.42 -25.53
CA SER A 32 -16.44 7.45 -24.66
C SER A 32 -17.03 6.27 -25.45
N SER A 33 -16.99 6.32 -26.78
CA SER A 33 -17.52 5.27 -27.67
C SER A 33 -16.75 3.95 -27.57
N ASP A 34 -15.50 3.97 -27.07
CA ASP A 34 -14.71 2.78 -26.77
C ASP A 34 -14.37 2.70 -25.26
N ARG A 35 -14.24 1.47 -24.75
CA ARG A 35 -14.00 1.21 -23.32
C ARG A 35 -12.71 1.82 -22.77
N ARG A 36 -11.65 1.91 -23.58
CA ARG A 36 -10.34 2.43 -23.14
C ARG A 36 -10.35 3.96 -23.11
N GLY A 37 -10.96 4.57 -24.12
CA GLY A 37 -11.23 6.01 -24.19
C GLY A 37 -12.12 6.47 -23.04
N PHE A 38 -13.16 5.70 -22.70
CA PHE A 38 -14.02 6.00 -21.55
C PHE A 38 -13.27 6.00 -20.21
N GLY A 39 -12.38 5.03 -19.97
CA GLY A 39 -11.54 5.02 -18.75
C GLY A 39 -10.59 6.23 -18.66
N SER A 40 -10.07 6.70 -19.79
CA SER A 40 -9.27 7.93 -19.85
C SER A 40 -10.11 9.17 -19.52
N VAL A 41 -11.32 9.26 -20.07
CA VAL A 41 -12.29 10.32 -19.77
C VAL A 41 -12.62 10.36 -18.27
N LEU A 42 -12.93 9.21 -17.66
CA LEU A 42 -13.18 9.10 -16.22
C LEU A 42 -11.97 9.57 -15.39
N THR A 43 -10.75 9.21 -15.79
CA THR A 43 -9.53 9.64 -15.10
C THR A 43 -9.36 11.16 -15.13
N SER A 44 -9.56 11.78 -16.29
CA SER A 44 -9.47 13.22 -16.42
C SER A 44 -10.55 13.96 -15.64
N LEU A 45 -11.79 13.44 -15.65
CA LEU A 45 -12.89 13.97 -14.86
C LEU A 45 -12.62 13.87 -13.35
N TYR A 46 -12.07 12.75 -12.88
CA TYR A 46 -11.63 12.59 -11.49
C TYR A 46 -10.61 13.66 -11.09
N HIS A 47 -9.55 13.82 -11.88
CA HIS A 47 -8.49 14.79 -11.56
C HIS A 47 -8.99 16.23 -11.58
N ALA A 48 -9.88 16.57 -12.50
CA ALA A 48 -10.46 17.89 -12.54
C ALA A 48 -11.39 18.13 -11.32
N LEU A 49 -12.15 17.12 -10.87
CA LEU A 49 -12.95 17.21 -9.64
C LEU A 49 -12.07 17.36 -8.41
N ARG A 50 -11.02 16.54 -8.30
CA ARG A 50 -10.03 16.60 -7.22
C ARG A 50 -9.38 17.98 -7.16
N ARG A 51 -8.91 18.52 -8.29
CA ARG A 51 -8.32 19.87 -8.36
C ARG A 51 -9.31 20.96 -7.94
N ALA A 52 -10.56 20.89 -8.39
CA ALA A 52 -11.60 21.82 -7.97
C ALA A 52 -11.83 21.75 -6.45
N HIS A 53 -11.76 20.55 -5.87
CA HIS A 53 -11.92 20.33 -4.43
C HIS A 53 -10.67 20.69 -3.61
N GLU A 54 -9.48 20.65 -4.20
CA GLU A 54 -8.20 20.92 -3.52
C GLU A 54 -7.69 22.35 -3.71
N ALA A 55 -8.31 23.13 -4.60
CA ALA A 55 -7.91 24.50 -4.90
C ALA A 55 -7.73 25.36 -3.64
N GLY A 56 -6.73 26.25 -3.65
CA GLY A 56 -6.44 27.22 -2.59
C GLY A 56 -7.48 28.35 -2.48
N LEU A 57 -8.74 28.06 -2.77
CA LEU A 57 -9.87 28.98 -2.71
C LEU A 57 -10.58 28.89 -1.35
N ALA A 58 -11.37 29.92 -1.05
CA ALA A 58 -12.29 29.93 0.10
C ALA A 58 -13.19 28.69 0.10
N ALA A 59 -13.53 28.19 1.29
CA ALA A 59 -14.17 26.89 1.45
C ALA A 59 -15.55 26.81 0.77
N ASP A 60 -16.34 27.87 0.88
CA ASP A 60 -17.63 28.06 0.23
C ASP A 60 -17.52 28.00 -1.31
N VAL A 61 -16.56 28.74 -1.89
CA VAL A 61 -16.30 28.75 -3.34
C VAL A 61 -15.86 27.37 -3.84
N ARG A 62 -14.99 26.70 -3.09
CA ARG A 62 -14.44 25.38 -3.42
C ARG A 62 -15.49 24.27 -3.34
N VAL A 63 -16.31 24.28 -2.29
CA VAL A 63 -17.41 23.32 -2.11
C VAL A 63 -18.47 23.55 -3.20
N GLY A 64 -18.79 24.81 -3.52
CA GLY A 64 -19.68 25.14 -4.63
C GLY A 64 -19.16 24.62 -5.98
N ALA A 65 -17.91 24.91 -6.32
CA ALA A 65 -17.30 24.48 -7.58
C ALA A 65 -17.21 22.95 -7.71
N SER A 66 -16.75 22.26 -6.67
CA SER A 66 -16.66 20.80 -6.67
C SER A 66 -18.04 20.12 -6.66
N GLY A 67 -19.05 20.71 -6.01
CA GLY A 67 -20.44 20.27 -6.06
C GLY A 67 -21.04 20.37 -7.47
N LEU A 68 -20.90 21.52 -8.13
CA LEU A 68 -21.37 21.71 -9.51
C LEU A 68 -20.72 20.72 -10.46
N MET A 69 -19.41 20.51 -10.30
CA MET A 69 -18.66 19.58 -11.12
C MET A 69 -19.08 18.12 -10.88
N HIS A 70 -19.28 17.72 -9.64
CA HIS A 70 -19.81 16.41 -9.29
C HIS A 70 -21.17 16.13 -9.94
N ASP A 71 -22.09 17.08 -9.89
CA ASP A 71 -23.42 16.95 -10.47
C ASP A 71 -23.37 16.91 -12.00
N ALA A 72 -22.45 17.67 -12.59
CA ALA A 72 -22.11 17.63 -14.01
C ALA A 72 -21.61 16.24 -14.47
N LEU A 73 -20.66 15.66 -13.73
CA LEU A 73 -20.18 14.30 -13.96
C LEU A 73 -21.34 13.29 -13.87
N GLY A 74 -22.22 13.43 -12.89
CA GLY A 74 -23.40 12.57 -12.73
C GLY A 74 -24.30 12.60 -13.97
N ARG A 75 -24.62 13.79 -14.47
CA ARG A 75 -25.42 13.95 -15.71
C ARG A 75 -24.73 13.35 -16.94
N PHE A 76 -23.42 13.51 -17.06
CA PHE A 76 -22.64 12.89 -18.14
C PHE A 76 -22.74 11.37 -18.10
N LEU A 77 -22.54 10.75 -16.93
CA LEU A 77 -22.63 9.30 -16.77
C LEU A 77 -24.05 8.78 -16.99
N ASP A 78 -25.07 9.50 -16.53
CA ASP A 78 -26.48 9.15 -16.76
C ASP A 78 -26.80 9.10 -18.27
N ARG A 79 -26.25 10.05 -19.04
CA ARG A 79 -26.44 10.07 -20.50
C ARG A 79 -25.71 8.93 -21.19
N VAL A 80 -24.44 8.68 -20.85
CA VAL A 80 -23.67 7.54 -21.39
C VAL A 80 -24.36 6.22 -21.06
N ALA A 81 -24.93 6.08 -19.86
CA ALA A 81 -25.64 4.89 -19.42
C ALA A 81 -26.93 4.61 -20.21
N ALA A 82 -27.64 5.67 -20.62
CA ALA A 82 -28.94 5.59 -21.28
C ALA A 82 -28.85 5.49 -22.81
N ASP A 83 -27.79 6.01 -23.43
CA ASP A 83 -27.65 6.09 -24.88
C ASP A 83 -27.19 4.75 -25.49
N GLU A 84 -28.07 4.13 -26.27
CA GLU A 84 -27.85 2.82 -26.90
C GLU A 84 -26.72 2.81 -27.95
N ALA A 85 -26.24 3.98 -28.40
CA ALA A 85 -25.07 4.08 -29.26
C ALA A 85 -23.77 3.62 -28.57
N PHE A 86 -23.74 3.57 -27.23
CA PHE A 86 -22.57 3.11 -26.47
C PHE A 86 -22.56 1.59 -26.26
N PRO A 87 -21.38 0.94 -26.30
CA PRO A 87 -21.24 -0.48 -25.99
C PRO A 87 -21.82 -0.84 -24.60
N PRO A 88 -22.45 -2.02 -24.43
CA PRO A 88 -23.00 -2.47 -23.15
C PRO A 88 -22.02 -2.37 -21.98
N GLU A 89 -20.74 -2.65 -22.21
CA GLU A 89 -19.67 -2.55 -21.21
C GLU A 89 -19.44 -1.12 -20.73
N THR A 90 -19.46 -0.15 -21.65
CA THR A 90 -19.33 1.28 -21.35
C THR A 90 -20.55 1.77 -20.56
N ARG A 91 -21.76 1.38 -20.99
CA ARG A 91 -23.01 1.74 -20.30
C ARG A 91 -23.07 1.17 -18.88
N ASN A 92 -22.68 -0.10 -18.71
CA ASN A 92 -22.62 -0.73 -17.39
C ASN A 92 -21.59 -0.04 -16.50
N MET A 93 -20.40 0.27 -17.03
CA MET A 93 -19.36 0.99 -16.29
C MET A 93 -19.83 2.40 -15.87
N ALA A 94 -20.54 3.12 -16.74
CA ALA A 94 -21.11 4.42 -16.41
C ALA A 94 -22.11 4.34 -15.25
N ARG A 95 -23.02 3.36 -15.28
CA ARG A 95 -23.99 3.11 -14.19
C ARG A 95 -23.28 2.77 -12.88
N GLU A 96 -22.32 1.84 -12.92
CA GLU A 96 -21.54 1.46 -11.75
C GLU A 96 -20.82 2.68 -11.15
N VAL A 97 -20.04 3.43 -11.94
CA VAL A 97 -19.30 4.60 -11.42
C VAL A 97 -20.26 5.64 -10.83
N ARG A 98 -21.40 5.88 -11.48
CA ARG A 98 -22.43 6.80 -11.01
C ARG A 98 -23.04 6.35 -9.68
N ASP A 99 -23.47 5.10 -9.57
CA ASP A 99 -24.13 4.57 -8.38
C ASP A 99 -23.15 4.34 -7.22
N ASP A 100 -21.90 3.99 -7.51
CA ASP A 100 -20.89 3.64 -6.52
C ASP A 100 -20.14 4.86 -5.96
N TYR A 101 -19.86 5.86 -6.82
CA TYR A 101 -19.00 7.01 -6.47
C TYR A 101 -19.74 8.33 -6.38
N LEU A 102 -20.73 8.57 -7.25
CA LEU A 102 -21.40 9.87 -7.32
C LEU A 102 -22.71 9.90 -6.51
N LYS A 103 -23.39 8.77 -6.36
CA LYS A 103 -24.58 8.69 -5.52
C LYS A 103 -24.24 9.09 -4.09
N GLU A 104 -25.14 9.84 -3.45
CA GLU A 104 -24.97 10.35 -2.08
C GLU A 104 -23.71 11.20 -1.87
N ARG A 105 -23.09 11.71 -2.95
CA ARG A 105 -21.85 12.52 -2.91
C ARG A 105 -20.65 11.81 -2.27
N ARG A 106 -20.60 10.46 -2.33
CA ARG A 106 -19.55 9.64 -1.71
C ARG A 106 -18.14 10.06 -2.11
N LEU A 107 -17.90 10.34 -3.39
CA LEU A 107 -16.62 10.82 -3.91
C LEU A 107 -16.22 12.17 -3.31
N LEU A 108 -17.16 13.12 -3.22
CA LEU A 108 -16.89 14.42 -2.59
C LEU A 108 -16.61 14.28 -1.11
N SER A 109 -17.32 13.40 -0.39
CA SER A 109 -17.06 13.12 1.02
C SER A 109 -15.66 12.53 1.25
N ALA A 110 -15.20 11.63 0.37
CA ALA A 110 -13.86 11.07 0.44
C ALA A 110 -12.76 12.12 0.17
N LEU A 111 -12.96 12.99 -0.83
CA LEU A 111 -12.04 14.11 -1.11
C LEU A 111 -12.00 15.11 0.06
N ALA A 112 -13.15 15.41 0.65
CA ALA A 112 -13.25 16.30 1.81
C ALA A 112 -12.54 15.73 3.03
N TRP A 113 -12.68 14.42 3.27
CA TRP A 113 -11.94 13.71 4.31
C TRP A 113 -10.43 13.78 4.06
N GLY A 114 -9.97 13.50 2.84
CA GLY A 114 -8.53 13.52 2.52
C GLY A 114 -7.91 14.89 2.78
N ARG A 115 -8.59 15.96 2.36
CA ARG A 115 -8.18 17.34 2.67
C ARG A 115 -8.18 17.62 4.16
N GLN A 116 -9.19 17.14 4.90
CA GLN A 116 -9.25 17.30 6.35
C GLN A 116 -8.06 16.61 7.03
N GLU A 117 -7.69 15.40 6.63
CA GLU A 117 -6.52 14.71 7.16
C GLU A 117 -5.21 15.42 6.80
N GLN A 118 -5.05 15.87 5.54
CA GLN A 118 -3.88 16.67 5.15
C GLN A 118 -3.75 17.94 6.00
N ASN A 119 -4.87 18.61 6.30
CA ASN A 119 -4.87 19.76 7.20
C ASN A 119 -4.48 19.35 8.64
N ARG A 120 -5.00 18.24 9.17
CA ARG A 120 -4.63 17.73 10.50
C ARG A 120 -3.15 17.37 10.58
N ILE A 121 -2.60 16.73 9.54
CA ILE A 121 -1.17 16.43 9.43
C ILE A 121 -0.37 17.73 9.42
N ALA A 122 -0.76 18.72 8.62
CA ALA A 122 -0.08 20.02 8.58
C ALA A 122 -0.13 20.76 9.91
N GLU A 123 -1.27 20.72 10.63
CA GLU A 123 -1.41 21.25 11.98
C GLU A 123 -0.51 20.52 12.99
N ALA A 124 -0.51 19.18 12.97
CA ALA A 124 0.34 18.36 13.82
C ALA A 124 1.83 18.58 13.53
N ARG A 125 2.22 18.75 12.25
CA ARG A 125 3.58 19.13 11.86
C ARG A 125 3.95 20.51 12.37
N ARG A 126 3.05 21.50 12.31
CA ARG A 126 3.29 22.82 12.90
C ARG A 126 3.49 22.74 14.41
N ALA A 127 2.67 21.97 15.12
CA ALA A 127 2.85 21.73 16.56
C ALA A 127 4.19 21.05 16.86
N LEU A 128 4.60 20.09 16.03
CA LEU A 128 5.90 19.42 16.14
C LEU A 128 7.08 20.37 15.86
N ILE A 129 6.97 21.28 14.89
CA ILE A 129 8.04 22.21 14.49
C ILE A 129 8.15 23.40 15.45
N ALA A 130 7.03 23.98 15.90
CA ALA A 130 7.00 25.14 16.78
C ALA A 130 7.72 24.90 18.12
N GLU A 131 7.82 23.64 18.55
CA GLU A 131 8.47 23.22 19.79
C GLU A 131 9.90 22.66 19.58
N ASN A 132 10.29 22.34 18.33
CA ASN A 132 11.57 21.67 18.00
C ASN A 132 12.63 22.58 17.36
N VAL A 133 12.48 23.91 17.37
CA VAL A 133 13.59 24.80 16.96
C VAL A 133 14.58 24.97 18.10
N ARG A 134 15.37 23.92 18.35
CA ARG A 134 16.79 23.95 18.72
C ARG A 134 17.35 22.51 18.77
N GLU A 135 18.17 22.20 17.75
CA GLU A 135 19.16 21.11 17.73
C GLU A 135 18.66 19.65 17.68
N ALA A 136 18.10 19.21 16.54
CA ALA A 136 18.12 17.77 16.21
C ALA A 136 18.17 17.44 14.70
N THR A 137 18.35 18.43 13.82
CA THR A 137 18.45 18.21 12.37
C THR A 137 19.90 18.24 11.87
N GLN A 138 20.81 17.61 12.61
CA GLN A 138 22.10 17.20 12.10
C GLN A 138 22.35 15.75 12.47
N SER A 139 22.10 14.87 11.50
CA SER A 139 22.73 13.56 11.27
C SER A 139 23.49 12.99 12.47
N ARG A 140 22.78 12.55 13.52
CA ARG A 140 23.39 11.65 14.49
C ARG A 140 23.61 10.32 13.77
N LYS A 141 24.88 9.93 13.63
CA LYS A 141 25.31 8.58 13.26
C LYS A 141 24.59 7.56 14.16
N VAL A 142 23.47 6.99 13.70
CA VAL A 142 22.71 5.89 14.37
C VAL A 142 23.50 4.56 14.34
N GLY A 143 24.81 4.59 14.05
CA GLY A 143 25.60 3.40 13.75
C GLY A 143 26.28 2.69 14.93
N ALA A 144 26.37 3.30 16.12
CA ALA A 144 27.23 2.76 17.20
C ALA A 144 26.47 2.21 18.42
N ASP A 145 25.34 2.80 18.83
CA ASP A 145 24.61 2.35 20.02
C ASP A 145 23.57 1.25 19.73
N ARG A 146 23.15 1.07 18.47
CA ARG A 146 22.14 0.08 18.08
C ARG A 146 22.64 -1.37 18.14
N LEU A 147 23.96 -1.58 18.07
CA LEU A 147 24.57 -2.89 18.28
C LEU A 147 24.38 -3.41 19.72
N LYS A 148 23.97 -2.56 20.67
CA LYS A 148 23.70 -2.94 22.07
C LYS A 148 22.28 -3.46 22.30
N GLU A 149 21.34 -3.25 21.37
CA GLU A 149 19.99 -3.83 21.46
C GLU A 149 20.04 -5.27 20.92
N GLY A 150 19.92 -6.25 21.81
CA GLY A 150 19.81 -7.66 21.42
C GLY A 150 18.58 -7.91 20.55
N TRP A 151 18.68 -8.85 19.61
CA TRP A 151 17.54 -9.27 18.78
C TRP A 151 16.38 -9.77 19.64
N GLN A 152 15.16 -9.35 19.29
CA GLN A 152 13.93 -9.87 19.89
C GLN A 152 13.15 -10.64 18.83
N PRO A 153 13.36 -11.97 18.70
CA PRO A 153 12.62 -12.75 17.72
C PRO A 153 11.12 -12.75 18.10
N PRO A 154 10.23 -12.39 17.17
CA PRO A 154 8.81 -12.30 17.46
C PRO A 154 8.19 -13.68 17.72
N ALA A 155 7.16 -13.72 18.56
CA ALA A 155 6.29 -14.88 18.67
C ALA A 155 5.45 -15.04 17.39
N PRO A 156 5.05 -16.26 17.00
CA PRO A 156 4.18 -16.43 15.84
C PRO A 156 2.86 -15.70 16.06
N ASP A 157 2.47 -14.87 15.08
CA ASP A 157 1.22 -14.12 15.13
C ASP A 157 0.02 -15.05 15.28
N ALA A 158 -0.96 -14.65 16.10
CA ALA A 158 -2.28 -15.27 16.04
C ALA A 158 -2.82 -15.03 14.63
N ARG A 159 -3.00 -16.11 13.85
CA ARG A 159 -3.47 -16.02 12.46
C ARG A 159 -4.71 -15.12 12.41
N PRO A 160 -4.67 -13.99 11.69
CA PRO A 160 -5.84 -13.15 11.60
C PRO A 160 -6.97 -13.95 10.94
N PRO A 161 -8.23 -13.71 11.35
CA PRO A 161 -9.37 -14.36 10.71
C PRO A 161 -9.37 -14.05 9.22
N GLU A 162 -9.68 -15.07 8.41
CA GLU A 162 -10.00 -14.94 6.98
C GLU A 162 -11.19 -13.99 6.86
N LYS A 163 -10.92 -12.69 6.68
CA LYS A 163 -12.01 -11.72 6.46
C LYS A 163 -12.53 -11.93 5.05
N ALA A 164 -13.71 -12.51 4.95
CA ALA A 164 -14.48 -12.61 3.72
C ALA A 164 -14.66 -11.23 3.09
N GLY A 165 -14.56 -11.20 1.76
CA GLY A 165 -14.54 -9.98 0.97
C GLY A 165 -15.77 -9.10 1.15
N ARG A 166 -15.54 -7.79 1.10
CA ARG A 166 -16.60 -6.77 1.03
C ARG A 166 -16.16 -5.59 0.18
N GLY A 167 -17.11 -5.05 -0.59
CA GLY A 167 -16.95 -3.89 -1.47
C GLY A 167 -16.88 -2.55 -0.71
N ILE A 168 -17.44 -1.50 -1.32
CA ILE A 168 -17.31 -0.06 -1.01
C ILE A 168 -17.40 0.37 0.47
N ASP A 169 -18.04 -0.41 1.35
CA ASP A 169 -17.98 -0.23 2.81
C ASP A 169 -16.53 -0.16 3.35
N ARG A 170 -15.58 -0.72 2.60
CA ARG A 170 -14.14 -0.68 2.84
C ARG A 170 -13.57 0.74 2.90
N TRP A 171 -14.10 1.71 2.17
CA TRP A 171 -13.59 3.09 2.24
C TRP A 171 -13.98 3.71 3.57
N SER A 172 -15.27 3.70 3.92
CA SER A 172 -15.75 4.25 5.19
C SER A 172 -15.10 3.58 6.40
N GLU A 173 -14.72 2.30 6.31
CA GLU A 173 -13.88 1.63 7.31
C GLU A 173 -12.42 2.11 7.29
N SER A 174 -11.75 2.10 6.12
CA SER A 174 -10.36 2.59 6.02
C SER A 174 -10.22 4.04 6.47
N LEU A 175 -11.18 4.90 6.13
CA LEU A 175 -11.23 6.29 6.57
C LEU A 175 -11.37 6.40 8.09
N ARG A 176 -12.24 5.56 8.69
CA ARG A 176 -12.40 5.49 10.15
C ARG A 176 -11.15 4.95 10.84
N ASP A 177 -10.52 3.91 10.30
CA ASP A 177 -9.30 3.30 10.85
C ASP A 177 -8.12 4.26 10.78
N MET A 178 -7.94 4.96 9.65
CA MET A 178 -6.91 6.00 9.48
C MET A 178 -7.12 7.17 10.44
N ALA A 179 -8.34 7.69 10.54
CA ALA A 179 -8.66 8.78 11.46
C ALA A 179 -8.47 8.36 12.93
N GLY A 180 -8.89 7.14 13.30
CA GLY A 180 -8.70 6.59 14.64
C GLY A 180 -7.23 6.37 15.00
N THR A 181 -6.42 5.89 14.05
CA THR A 181 -4.98 5.71 14.24
C THR A 181 -4.27 7.05 14.44
N PHE A 182 -4.60 8.05 13.61
CA PHE A 182 -4.09 9.41 13.77
C PHE A 182 -4.41 9.97 15.15
N GLN A 183 -5.68 9.92 15.56
CA GLN A 183 -6.11 10.45 16.86
C GLN A 183 -5.38 9.78 18.02
N ASN A 184 -5.23 8.46 17.99
CA ASN A 184 -4.51 7.71 19.02
C ASN A 184 -3.03 8.16 19.11
N ARG A 185 -2.32 8.17 17.97
CA ARG A 185 -0.91 8.57 17.93
C ARG A 185 -0.70 10.01 18.36
N PHE A 186 -1.59 10.92 17.93
CA PHE A 186 -1.55 12.31 18.33
C PHE A 186 -1.80 12.50 19.84
N SER A 187 -2.78 11.79 20.42
CA SER A 187 -3.04 11.84 21.87
C SER A 187 -1.86 11.30 22.70
N LEU A 188 -1.18 10.25 22.24
CA LEU A 188 0.04 9.75 22.88
C LEU A 188 1.19 10.78 22.84
N PHE A 189 1.35 11.45 21.69
CA PHE A 189 2.30 12.56 21.55
C PHE A 189 1.98 13.72 22.51
N GLN A 190 0.72 14.17 22.56
CA GLN A 190 0.27 15.23 23.48
C GLN A 190 0.47 14.84 24.95
N LEU A 191 0.26 13.57 25.31
CA LEU A 191 0.52 13.09 26.66
C LEU A 191 2.01 13.16 27.02
N ALA A 192 2.90 12.78 26.09
CA ALA A 192 4.34 12.90 26.27
C ALA A 192 4.78 14.36 26.41
N GLN A 193 4.21 15.25 25.58
CA GLN A 193 4.44 16.70 25.67
C GLN A 193 4.00 17.27 27.02
N ASN A 194 2.77 16.98 27.47
CA ASN A 194 2.27 17.46 28.76
C ASN A 194 3.12 16.98 29.94
N ARG A 195 3.65 15.74 29.87
CA ARG A 195 4.58 15.22 30.88
C ARG A 195 5.89 15.97 30.87
N HIS A 196 6.44 16.25 29.69
CA HIS A 196 7.66 17.05 29.54
C HIS A 196 7.47 18.46 30.09
N ASP A 197 6.38 19.15 29.74
CA ASP A 197 6.08 20.50 30.23
C ASP A 197 5.89 20.53 31.75
N THR A 198 5.22 19.52 32.29
CA THR A 198 5.04 19.38 33.74
C THR A 198 6.38 19.14 34.42
N ALA A 199 7.22 18.27 33.86
CA ALA A 199 8.56 17.98 34.32
C ALA A 199 9.47 19.22 34.30
N ALA A 200 9.37 20.05 33.27
CA ALA A 200 10.09 21.31 33.16
C ALA A 200 9.63 22.36 34.18
N LYS A 201 8.34 22.35 34.56
CA LYS A 201 7.76 23.26 35.56
C LYS A 201 7.95 22.77 37.00
N THR A 202 8.21 21.49 37.22
CA THR A 202 8.47 20.91 38.54
C THR A 202 9.96 20.83 38.84
N ARG A 203 10.34 20.93 40.12
CA ARG A 203 11.74 20.77 40.57
C ARG A 203 12.14 19.29 40.59
N LEU A 204 12.13 18.65 39.42
CA LEU A 204 12.64 17.30 39.28
C LEU A 204 14.16 17.27 39.49
N SER A 205 14.67 16.10 39.88
CA SER A 205 16.12 15.88 39.87
C SER A 205 16.67 15.92 38.44
N PRO A 206 17.94 16.33 38.22
CA PRO A 206 18.52 16.42 36.88
C PRO A 206 18.43 15.11 36.07
N ALA A 207 18.60 13.96 36.74
CA ALA A 207 18.47 12.65 36.11
C ALA A 207 17.04 12.33 35.65
N SER A 208 16.03 12.79 36.40
CA SER A 208 14.62 12.58 36.04
C SER A 208 14.21 13.53 34.92
N ALA A 209 14.66 14.79 34.97
CA ALA A 209 14.44 15.76 33.89
C ALA A 209 15.05 15.27 32.57
N ALA A 210 16.30 14.81 32.57
CA ALA A 210 16.95 14.26 31.38
C ALA A 210 16.23 13.04 30.80
N ARG A 211 15.69 12.16 31.66
CA ARG A 211 14.91 10.99 31.24
C ARG A 211 13.58 11.39 30.58
N GLU A 212 12.88 12.38 31.13
CA GLU A 212 11.62 12.87 30.56
C GLU A 212 11.85 13.63 29.24
N THR A 213 12.93 14.41 29.13
CA THR A 213 13.37 15.00 27.85
C THR A 213 13.63 13.93 26.80
N GLY A 214 14.42 12.90 27.10
CA GLY A 214 14.70 11.82 26.14
C GLY A 214 13.45 11.02 25.73
N ARG A 215 12.48 10.83 26.64
CA ARG A 215 11.18 10.20 26.31
C ARG A 215 10.36 11.06 25.37
N TRP A 216 10.34 12.37 25.59
CA TRP A 216 9.66 13.32 24.73
C TRP A 216 10.30 13.38 23.34
N GLU A 217 11.62 13.52 23.24
CA GLU A 217 12.37 13.52 21.97
C GLU A 217 12.08 12.26 21.14
N ASN A 218 12.14 11.08 21.77
CA ASN A 218 11.82 9.82 21.10
C ASN A 218 10.36 9.77 20.62
N SER A 219 9.43 10.30 21.41
CA SER A 219 8.00 10.36 21.04
C SER A 219 7.76 11.34 19.89
N ALA A 220 8.46 12.48 19.89
CA ALA A 220 8.41 13.49 18.83
C ALA A 220 8.96 12.93 17.51
N HIS A 221 10.11 12.22 17.55
CA HIS A 221 10.68 11.56 16.39
C HIS A 221 9.74 10.49 15.81
N ALA A 222 9.26 9.56 16.66
CA ALA A 222 8.34 8.51 16.23
C ALA A 222 7.03 9.08 15.68
N PHE A 223 6.53 10.18 16.24
CA PHE A 223 5.35 10.86 15.73
C PHE A 223 5.63 11.56 14.38
N GLY A 224 6.82 12.14 14.18
CA GLY A 224 7.26 12.66 12.89
C GLY A 224 7.28 11.61 11.78
N GLU A 225 7.91 10.45 12.03
CA GLU A 225 7.90 9.31 11.08
C GLU A 225 6.48 8.81 10.80
N PHE A 226 5.63 8.78 11.83
CA PHE A 226 4.22 8.45 11.66
C PHE A 226 3.49 9.46 10.75
N LEU A 227 3.73 10.77 10.90
CA LEU A 227 3.12 11.79 10.04
C LEU A 227 3.54 11.62 8.57
N ASP A 228 4.81 11.31 8.29
CA ASP A 228 5.30 11.04 6.93
C ASP A 228 4.60 9.79 6.32
N SER A 229 4.48 8.74 7.11
CA SER A 229 3.80 7.50 6.70
C SER A 229 2.29 7.71 6.50
N HIS A 230 1.65 8.50 7.37
CA HIS A 230 0.22 8.79 7.31
C HIS A 230 -0.13 9.70 6.12
N GLU A 231 0.69 10.71 5.84
CA GLU A 231 0.57 11.56 4.66
C GLU A 231 0.67 10.73 3.37
N SER A 232 1.69 9.87 3.29
CA SER A 232 1.84 8.93 2.18
C SER A 232 0.63 7.99 2.03
N SER A 233 0.02 7.58 3.15
CA SER A 233 -1.17 6.71 3.15
C SER A 233 -2.43 7.44 2.68
N VAL A 234 -2.61 8.71 3.05
CA VAL A 234 -3.69 9.57 2.56
C VAL A 234 -3.56 9.81 1.07
N ASP A 235 -2.36 10.16 0.60
CA ASP A 235 -2.09 10.38 -0.82
C ASP A 235 -2.28 9.09 -1.63
N TYR A 236 -1.81 7.96 -1.11
CA TYR A 236 -2.05 6.64 -1.70
C TYR A 236 -3.56 6.34 -1.78
N PHE A 237 -4.33 6.58 -0.71
CA PHE A 237 -5.78 6.38 -0.71
C PHE A 237 -6.47 7.24 -1.79
N LEU A 238 -6.13 8.53 -1.89
CA LEU A 238 -6.72 9.46 -2.86
C LEU A 238 -6.31 9.12 -4.31
N ASP A 239 -5.03 8.88 -4.58
CA ASP A 239 -4.56 8.67 -5.96
C ASP A 239 -4.67 7.25 -6.47
N HIS A 240 -4.73 6.27 -5.58
CA HIS A 240 -4.81 4.86 -5.98
C HIS A 240 -6.18 4.30 -5.67
N THR A 241 -6.59 4.28 -4.40
CA THR A 241 -7.87 3.63 -4.03
C THR A 241 -9.07 4.34 -4.66
N LEU A 242 -9.14 5.67 -4.55
CA LEU A 242 -10.29 6.44 -5.02
C LEU A 242 -10.28 6.61 -6.54
N ARG A 243 -9.13 7.00 -7.13
CA ARG A 243 -8.99 7.19 -8.59
C ARG A 243 -9.11 5.90 -9.40
N MET A 244 -8.41 4.83 -9.00
CA MET A 244 -8.42 3.57 -9.76
C MET A 244 -9.78 2.89 -9.69
N GLY A 245 -10.43 2.97 -8.53
CA GLY A 245 -11.81 2.55 -8.41
C GLY A 245 -12.75 3.35 -9.33
N PHE A 246 -12.58 4.68 -9.36
CA PHE A 246 -13.40 5.58 -10.17
C PHE A 246 -13.23 5.37 -11.68
N ASN A 247 -12.01 5.12 -12.17
CA ASN A 247 -11.74 5.01 -13.60
C ASN A 247 -11.77 3.58 -14.14
N ARG A 248 -11.79 2.56 -13.26
CA ARG A 248 -11.61 1.13 -13.58
C ARG A 248 -10.55 0.88 -14.67
N MET A 249 -9.53 1.75 -14.75
CA MET A 249 -8.52 1.60 -15.78
C MET A 249 -7.71 0.38 -15.43
N ALA A 250 -7.76 -0.61 -16.32
CA ALA A 250 -6.72 -1.59 -16.47
C ALA A 250 -5.41 -0.82 -16.66
N THR A 251 -4.62 -0.62 -15.61
CA THR A 251 -3.19 -0.47 -15.84
C THR A 251 -2.79 -1.68 -16.67
N ARG A 252 -2.07 -1.45 -17.77
CA ARG A 252 -1.21 -2.51 -18.29
C ARG A 252 -0.30 -2.83 -17.12
N GLY A 253 -0.64 -3.88 -16.37
CA GLY A 253 0.19 -4.36 -15.29
C GLY A 253 1.60 -4.47 -15.85
N LYS A 254 2.60 -4.01 -15.09
CA LYS A 254 3.95 -4.44 -15.42
C LYS A 254 3.89 -5.97 -15.49
N PRO A 255 4.47 -6.61 -16.52
CA PRO A 255 4.43 -8.05 -16.61
C PRO A 255 4.93 -8.62 -15.29
N LEU A 256 4.08 -9.45 -14.66
CA LEU A 256 4.40 -10.12 -13.41
C LEU A 256 5.77 -10.78 -13.57
N ARG A 257 6.70 -10.37 -12.70
CA ARG A 257 8.11 -10.71 -12.88
C ARG A 257 8.31 -12.20 -12.64
N ILE A 258 8.95 -12.86 -13.60
CA ILE A 258 9.29 -14.27 -13.51
C ILE A 258 10.53 -14.40 -12.61
N PRO A 259 10.47 -15.14 -11.49
CA PRO A 259 11.64 -15.37 -10.65
C PRO A 259 12.68 -16.20 -11.41
N THR A 260 13.88 -15.66 -11.57
CA THR A 260 14.99 -16.34 -12.27
C THR A 260 16.14 -16.75 -11.34
N ASN A 261 16.00 -16.61 -10.02
CA ASN A 261 17.08 -16.94 -9.08
C ASN A 261 17.33 -18.47 -8.99
N PRO A 262 18.58 -18.96 -9.16
CA PRO A 262 18.89 -20.39 -9.09
C PRO A 262 18.73 -21.01 -7.70
N ASN A 263 18.69 -20.19 -6.64
CA ASN A 263 18.44 -20.63 -5.27
C ASN A 263 16.95 -20.82 -4.96
N LEU A 264 16.06 -20.63 -5.94
CA LEU A 264 14.64 -20.96 -5.86
C LEU A 264 14.34 -22.17 -6.75
N VAL A 265 13.93 -23.28 -6.14
CA VAL A 265 13.68 -24.55 -6.83
C VAL A 265 12.27 -25.03 -6.54
N LEU A 266 11.46 -25.28 -7.57
CA LEU A 266 10.14 -25.88 -7.44
C LEU A 266 10.20 -27.35 -7.88
N ARG A 267 9.95 -28.28 -6.97
CA ARG A 267 9.89 -29.71 -7.27
C ARG A 267 8.44 -30.17 -7.28
N LYS A 268 8.07 -30.96 -8.30
CA LYS A 268 6.78 -31.66 -8.29
C LYS A 268 6.86 -32.86 -7.33
N THR A 269 5.85 -33.04 -6.50
CA THR A 269 5.71 -34.17 -5.58
C THR A 269 4.43 -34.96 -5.91
N ALA A 270 4.26 -36.14 -5.31
CA ALA A 270 3.03 -36.91 -5.46
C ALA A 270 1.77 -36.13 -5.02
N LYS A 271 1.90 -35.29 -3.99
CA LYS A 271 0.78 -34.53 -3.39
C LYS A 271 0.64 -33.10 -3.96
N GLY A 272 1.62 -32.61 -4.71
CA GLY A 272 1.60 -31.26 -5.28
C GLY A 272 2.99 -30.72 -5.60
N TYR A 273 3.41 -29.67 -4.89
CA TYR A 273 4.65 -28.95 -5.15
C TYR A 273 5.41 -28.69 -3.85
N ARG A 274 6.75 -28.74 -3.94
CA ARG A 274 7.66 -28.31 -2.89
C ARG A 274 8.57 -27.21 -3.43
N LEU A 275 8.50 -26.04 -2.81
CA LEU A 275 9.40 -24.92 -3.05
C LEU A 275 10.57 -25.01 -2.05
N GLU A 276 11.80 -25.01 -2.56
CA GLU A 276 13.03 -24.97 -1.78
C GLU A 276 13.74 -23.64 -2.07
N ALA A 277 14.06 -22.88 -1.02
CA ALA A 277 14.82 -21.65 -1.13
C ALA A 277 16.04 -21.65 -0.21
N SER A 278 17.20 -21.22 -0.73
CA SER A 278 18.46 -21.16 0.01
C SER A 278 18.95 -19.72 0.17
N PHE A 279 19.02 -19.26 1.41
CA PHE A 279 19.54 -17.95 1.80
C PHE A 279 20.93 -18.05 2.42
N VAL A 280 21.69 -16.97 2.35
CA VAL A 280 22.91 -16.74 3.12
C VAL A 280 22.77 -15.49 3.97
N THR A 281 23.44 -15.44 5.12
CA THR A 281 23.34 -14.31 6.06
C THR A 281 24.62 -14.08 6.84
N MET A 282 24.84 -12.83 7.27
CA MET A 282 25.85 -12.47 8.28
C MET A 282 25.27 -12.45 9.71
N ILE A 283 23.95 -12.56 9.87
CA ILE A 283 23.29 -12.65 11.18
C ILE A 283 23.69 -13.98 11.82
N ARG A 284 24.20 -13.95 13.05
CA ARG A 284 24.73 -15.15 13.75
C ARG A 284 23.73 -15.73 14.75
N GLU A 285 22.70 -14.96 15.11
CA GLU A 285 21.70 -15.31 16.10
C GLU A 285 20.74 -16.39 15.55
N GLN A 286 20.95 -17.64 15.98
CA GLN A 286 20.17 -18.79 15.51
C GLN A 286 18.65 -18.62 15.73
N ALA A 287 18.23 -17.99 16.83
CA ALA A 287 16.82 -17.73 17.10
C ALA A 287 16.16 -16.80 16.05
N VAL A 288 16.92 -15.86 15.50
CA VAL A 288 16.46 -14.96 14.43
C VAL A 288 16.32 -15.73 13.12
N ILE A 289 17.33 -16.53 12.78
CA ILE A 289 17.33 -17.40 11.61
C ILE A 289 16.15 -18.38 11.66
N ASP A 290 15.90 -18.98 12.83
CA ASP A 290 14.77 -19.90 13.02
C ASP A 290 13.42 -19.19 12.95
N SER A 291 13.31 -17.97 13.49
CA SER A 291 12.09 -17.18 13.38
C SER A 291 11.80 -16.78 11.93
N PHE A 292 12.81 -16.32 11.19
CA PHE A 292 12.74 -16.04 9.76
C PHE A 292 12.28 -17.26 8.95
N ARG A 293 12.92 -18.41 9.17
CA ARG A 293 12.56 -19.68 8.51
C ARG A 293 11.11 -20.05 8.82
N ARG A 294 10.73 -20.06 10.10
CA ARG A 294 9.38 -20.43 10.54
C ARG A 294 8.31 -19.50 10.01
N SER A 295 8.59 -18.20 9.93
CA SER A 295 7.69 -17.21 9.33
C SER A 295 7.29 -17.64 7.92
N ILE A 296 8.29 -17.82 7.06
CA ILE A 296 8.09 -18.17 5.66
C ILE A 296 7.45 -19.56 5.54
N GLU A 297 7.98 -20.58 6.22
CA GLU A 297 7.47 -21.96 6.10
C GLU A 297 6.03 -22.10 6.62
N SER A 298 5.65 -21.33 7.65
CA SER A 298 4.29 -21.32 8.21
C SER A 298 3.28 -20.68 7.26
N TYR A 299 3.63 -19.56 6.65
CA TYR A 299 2.75 -18.81 5.75
C TYR A 299 2.70 -19.45 4.36
N TRP A 300 3.84 -19.87 3.82
CA TRP A 300 3.97 -20.44 2.48
C TRP A 300 3.80 -21.96 2.44
N THR A 301 2.96 -22.51 3.31
CA THR A 301 2.53 -23.90 3.24
C THR A 301 1.01 -23.98 3.27
N GLY A 302 0.41 -24.57 2.24
CA GLY A 302 -1.03 -24.55 2.07
C GLY A 302 -1.55 -25.44 0.97
N ARG A 303 -2.83 -25.28 0.63
CA ARG A 303 -3.48 -26.05 -0.44
C ARG A 303 -4.14 -25.11 -1.42
N PHE A 304 -4.10 -25.47 -2.69
CA PHE A 304 -4.77 -24.73 -3.77
C PHE A 304 -5.35 -25.71 -4.80
N GLU A 305 -6.17 -25.22 -5.71
CA GLU A 305 -6.74 -26.02 -6.78
C GLU A 305 -5.98 -25.82 -8.09
N GLU A 306 -5.68 -26.92 -8.78
CA GLU A 306 -5.09 -26.90 -10.12
C GLU A 306 -5.79 -27.94 -10.99
N LYS A 307 -6.43 -27.49 -12.07
CA LYS A 307 -7.17 -28.36 -13.02
C LYS A 307 -8.19 -29.28 -12.31
N GLY A 308 -8.99 -28.74 -11.40
CA GLY A 308 -10.01 -29.49 -10.66
C GLY A 308 -9.46 -30.38 -9.53
N ARG A 309 -8.16 -30.31 -9.22
CA ARG A 309 -7.53 -31.15 -8.18
C ARG A 309 -6.88 -30.30 -7.10
N ARG A 310 -7.14 -30.64 -5.84
CA ARG A 310 -6.49 -30.02 -4.68
C ARG A 310 -5.02 -30.46 -4.61
N ARG A 311 -4.10 -29.51 -4.64
CA ARG A 311 -2.64 -29.71 -4.54
C ARG A 311 -2.12 -29.14 -3.24
N LEU A 312 -1.14 -29.82 -2.66
CA LEU A 312 -0.35 -29.31 -1.54
C LEU A 312 0.80 -28.45 -2.06
N PHE A 313 1.03 -27.29 -1.45
CA PHE A 313 2.20 -26.46 -1.65
C PHE A 313 2.98 -26.44 -0.34
N GLU A 314 4.20 -26.96 -0.35
CA GLU A 314 5.12 -26.97 0.80
C GLU A 314 6.28 -26.03 0.53
N THR A 315 6.71 -25.26 1.53
CA THR A 315 7.93 -24.45 1.43
C THR A 315 8.98 -24.94 2.42
N ARG A 316 10.24 -24.95 1.99
CA ARG A 316 11.40 -25.26 2.84
C ARG A 316 12.48 -24.20 2.65
N ILE A 317 12.88 -23.57 3.75
CA ILE A 317 13.89 -22.51 3.76
C ILE A 317 15.16 -23.03 4.42
N ARG A 318 16.28 -22.89 3.71
CA ARG A 318 17.62 -23.12 4.24
C ARG A 318 18.33 -21.79 4.37
N VAL A 319 18.99 -21.56 5.51
CA VAL A 319 19.79 -20.36 5.74
C VAL A 319 21.19 -20.81 6.13
N ARG A 320 22.21 -20.31 5.44
CA ARG A 320 23.61 -20.54 5.76
C ARG A 320 24.23 -19.26 6.31
N VAL A 321 24.84 -19.35 7.49
CA VAL A 321 25.62 -18.24 8.05
C VAL A 321 26.98 -18.20 7.33
N LEU A 322 27.34 -17.03 6.81
CA LEU A 322 28.63 -16.79 6.17
C LEU A 322 29.74 -16.69 7.24
N ALA A 323 30.92 -17.24 6.93
CA ALA A 323 32.09 -17.06 7.78
C ALA A 323 32.54 -15.60 7.77
N GLU A 324 33.32 -15.20 8.77
CA GLU A 324 33.85 -13.84 8.85
C GLU A 324 34.73 -13.51 7.62
N GLY A 325 34.42 -12.41 6.94
CA GLY A 325 35.09 -12.02 5.69
C GLY A 325 34.65 -12.80 4.44
N GLU A 326 33.82 -13.83 4.57
CA GLU A 326 33.23 -14.53 3.43
C GLU A 326 32.22 -13.61 2.71
N LYS A 327 32.35 -13.48 1.39
CA LYS A 327 31.43 -12.67 0.58
C LYS A 327 30.32 -13.55 0.00
N PRO A 328 29.06 -13.08 -0.02
CA PRO A 328 27.98 -13.80 -0.67
C PRO A 328 28.23 -13.93 -2.17
N SER A 329 27.83 -15.06 -2.74
CA SER A 329 27.81 -15.23 -4.20
C SER A 329 26.84 -14.21 -4.83
N PRO A 330 27.12 -13.67 -6.04
CA PRO A 330 26.24 -12.70 -6.69
C PRO A 330 24.78 -13.15 -6.81
N ASP A 331 24.53 -14.45 -6.97
CA ASP A 331 23.19 -15.02 -7.15
C ASP A 331 22.53 -15.50 -5.85
N ALA A 332 23.20 -15.37 -4.72
CA ALA A 332 22.66 -15.80 -3.42
C ALA A 332 21.41 -15.00 -3.05
N LEU A 333 20.45 -15.66 -2.39
CA LEU A 333 19.43 -14.94 -1.63
C LEU A 333 20.05 -14.52 -0.30
N LEU A 334 19.84 -13.26 0.09
CA LEU A 334 20.47 -12.62 1.23
C LEU A 334 19.44 -12.35 2.32
N LEU A 335 19.82 -12.63 3.55
CA LEU A 335 19.14 -12.17 4.75
C LEU A 335 20.10 -11.25 5.50
N GLU A 336 19.72 -9.99 5.70
CA GLU A 336 20.61 -8.92 6.20
C GLU A 336 19.96 -8.13 7.34
N ASP A 337 20.76 -7.57 8.25
CA ASP A 337 20.29 -6.60 9.27
C ASP A 337 20.06 -5.23 8.59
N GLY A 338 18.91 -4.60 8.86
CA GLY A 338 18.52 -3.35 8.24
C GLY A 338 17.71 -2.42 9.15
N MET A 339 17.69 -1.13 8.81
CA MET A 339 16.91 -0.14 9.57
C MET A 339 15.42 -0.22 9.29
N THR A 340 15.04 -0.73 8.13
CA THR A 340 13.67 -1.01 7.71
C THR A 340 13.58 -2.45 7.23
N VAL A 341 12.42 -3.08 7.40
CA VAL A 341 12.14 -4.30 6.64
C VAL A 341 11.70 -3.86 5.26
N SER A 342 12.48 -4.22 4.26
CA SER A 342 12.13 -3.97 2.87
C SER A 342 12.85 -4.95 1.94
N GLY A 343 12.11 -5.51 0.99
CA GLY A 343 12.60 -6.21 -0.18
C GLY A 343 13.16 -5.23 -1.19
N THR A 344 14.17 -4.44 -0.81
CA THR A 344 14.75 -3.39 -1.66
C THR A 344 15.60 -3.94 -2.80
N ALA A 345 15.77 -5.26 -2.94
CA ALA A 345 16.35 -5.88 -4.12
C ALA A 345 15.86 -7.32 -4.30
N GLU A 346 15.85 -7.76 -5.55
CA GLU A 346 15.36 -9.04 -6.08
C GLU A 346 15.89 -10.32 -5.41
N ARG A 347 16.81 -10.18 -4.45
CA ARG A 347 17.57 -11.24 -3.83
C ARG A 347 17.76 -11.02 -2.33
N ARG A 348 17.26 -9.95 -1.72
CA ARG A 348 17.55 -9.64 -0.30
C ARG A 348 16.30 -9.40 0.52
N ILE A 349 16.31 -9.86 1.77
CA ILE A 349 15.37 -9.48 2.82
C ILE A 349 16.17 -8.79 3.92
N LEU A 350 15.84 -7.53 4.17
CA LEU A 350 16.36 -6.78 5.31
C LEU A 350 15.45 -7.04 6.52
N LEU A 351 16.01 -7.47 7.65
CA LEU A 351 15.28 -7.60 8.91
C LEU A 351 15.69 -6.50 9.88
N ARG A 352 14.67 -5.86 10.47
CA ARG A 352 14.85 -5.07 11.68
C ARG A 352 15.02 -5.99 12.89
N ARG A 353 15.71 -5.53 13.93
CA ARG A 353 15.93 -6.28 15.19
C ARG A 353 14.66 -6.61 15.97
N ASP A 354 13.58 -5.90 15.68
CA ASP A 354 12.24 -5.98 16.27
C ASP A 354 11.16 -6.33 15.22
N PHE A 355 11.49 -7.11 14.18
CA PHE A 355 10.57 -7.43 13.10
C PHE A 355 9.32 -8.21 13.58
N ASP A 356 8.17 -7.98 12.92
CA ASP A 356 6.95 -8.77 13.10
C ASP A 356 7.07 -10.16 12.46
N PHE A 357 6.50 -11.19 13.08
CA PHE A 357 6.68 -12.58 12.63
C PHE A 357 6.18 -12.80 11.20
N SER A 358 5.13 -12.12 10.76
CA SER A 358 4.58 -12.28 9.42
C SER A 358 5.37 -11.57 8.31
N THR A 359 6.23 -10.61 8.65
CA THR A 359 6.92 -9.75 7.68
C THR A 359 7.89 -10.51 6.75
N PRO A 360 8.74 -11.45 7.23
CA PRO A 360 9.57 -12.23 6.33
C PRO A 360 8.78 -13.00 5.27
N ALA A 361 7.57 -13.47 5.60
CA ALA A 361 6.71 -14.17 4.65
C ALA A 361 6.18 -13.25 3.54
N HIS A 362 5.86 -11.99 3.88
CA HIS A 362 5.47 -10.97 2.90
C HIS A 362 6.61 -10.69 1.91
N GLU A 363 7.80 -10.38 2.44
CA GLU A 363 8.99 -10.09 1.62
C GLU A 363 9.41 -11.28 0.76
N PHE A 364 9.23 -12.51 1.26
CA PHE A 364 9.45 -13.71 0.47
C PHE A 364 8.51 -13.79 -0.74
N GLY A 365 7.28 -13.29 -0.64
CA GLY A 365 6.38 -13.17 -1.78
C GLY A 365 6.95 -12.34 -2.93
N HIS A 366 7.66 -11.26 -2.64
CA HIS A 366 8.36 -10.45 -3.64
C HIS A 366 9.51 -11.19 -4.30
N ILE A 367 10.27 -11.99 -3.54
CA ILE A 367 11.29 -12.90 -4.10
C ILE A 367 10.66 -13.91 -5.06
N LEU A 368 9.43 -14.35 -4.78
CA LEU A 368 8.64 -15.23 -5.65
C LEU A 368 7.96 -14.52 -6.83
N GLY A 369 8.25 -13.23 -7.04
CA GLY A 369 7.74 -12.45 -8.18
C GLY A 369 6.30 -11.98 -8.00
N LEU A 370 5.76 -12.05 -6.78
CA LEU A 370 4.46 -11.47 -6.47
C LEU A 370 4.65 -10.00 -6.13
N PRO A 371 3.90 -9.09 -6.80
CA PRO A 371 3.87 -7.71 -6.42
C PRO A 371 3.11 -7.57 -5.10
N ASP A 372 3.26 -6.41 -4.48
CA ASP A 372 2.29 -5.99 -3.50
C ASP A 372 0.90 -5.95 -4.12
N GLU A 373 -0.07 -6.47 -3.42
CA GLU A 373 -1.47 -6.49 -3.88
C GLU A 373 -2.17 -5.13 -3.68
N TYR A 374 -1.48 -4.17 -3.06
CA TYR A 374 -1.79 -2.74 -3.14
C TYR A 374 -1.04 -2.05 -4.31
N VAL A 375 -0.26 -2.77 -5.11
CA VAL A 375 0.41 -2.24 -6.31
C VAL A 375 -0.33 -2.73 -7.57
N ASN A 376 -0.50 -1.81 -8.53
CA ASN A 376 -1.37 -1.91 -9.71
C ASN A 376 -0.89 -2.88 -10.82
N ASP A 377 -0.28 -4.01 -10.45
CA ASP A 377 0.37 -4.93 -11.39
C ASP A 377 -0.53 -6.08 -11.90
N TYR A 378 -1.79 -6.14 -11.45
CA TYR A 378 -2.76 -7.15 -11.87
C TYR A 378 -3.64 -6.64 -13.03
N ASP A 379 -4.07 -7.55 -13.90
CA ASP A 379 -5.09 -7.27 -14.91
C ASP A 379 -6.47 -7.00 -14.24
N PRO A 380 -7.49 -6.46 -14.94
CA PRO A 380 -8.76 -6.07 -14.34
C PRO A 380 -9.55 -7.18 -13.65
N GLU A 381 -9.40 -8.43 -14.08
CA GLU A 381 -10.09 -9.56 -13.49
C GLU A 381 -9.36 -10.03 -12.23
N GLY A 382 -8.02 -10.04 -12.29
CA GLY A 382 -7.13 -10.19 -11.15
C GLY A 382 -7.35 -9.10 -10.10
N MET A 383 -7.49 -7.83 -10.48
CA MET A 383 -7.78 -6.72 -9.58
C MET A 383 -9.10 -6.89 -8.83
N LYS A 384 -10.19 -7.35 -9.48
CA LYS A 384 -11.47 -7.62 -8.81
C LYS A 384 -11.35 -8.71 -7.73
N ILE A 385 -10.56 -9.75 -8.00
CA ILE A 385 -10.30 -10.86 -7.08
C ILE A 385 -9.37 -10.40 -5.93
N VAL A 386 -8.32 -9.66 -6.29
CA VAL A 386 -7.35 -9.03 -5.38
C VAL A 386 -8.10 -8.09 -4.43
N ASP A 387 -8.83 -7.09 -4.92
CA ASP A 387 -9.61 -6.15 -4.10
C ASP A 387 -10.64 -6.82 -3.19
N ALA A 388 -11.35 -7.84 -3.67
CA ALA A 388 -12.32 -8.56 -2.87
C ALA A 388 -11.67 -9.33 -1.71
N GLN A 389 -10.44 -9.83 -1.84
CA GLN A 389 -9.82 -10.71 -0.85
C GLN A 389 -8.58 -10.07 -0.17
N ASN A 390 -8.28 -8.81 -0.49
CA ASN A 390 -6.98 -8.18 -0.23
C ASN A 390 -6.65 -7.97 1.24
N ARG A 391 -7.58 -7.52 2.08
CA ARG A 391 -7.24 -7.20 3.49
C ARG A 391 -6.74 -8.41 4.29
N ALA A 392 -7.10 -9.62 3.87
CA ALA A 392 -6.66 -10.86 4.48
C ALA A 392 -5.46 -11.49 3.74
N SER A 393 -4.82 -10.78 2.80
CA SER A 393 -3.70 -11.30 2.01
C SER A 393 -2.35 -10.87 2.58
N ALA A 394 -1.43 -11.83 2.65
CA ALA A 394 -0.03 -11.60 3.00
C ALA A 394 0.65 -10.61 2.05
N MET A 395 0.19 -10.48 0.81
CA MET A 395 0.77 -9.57 -0.19
C MET A 395 0.12 -8.17 -0.17
N ALA A 396 -0.96 -7.96 0.59
CA ALA A 396 -1.59 -6.65 0.73
C ALA A 396 -1.35 -6.02 2.13
N SER A 397 -1.06 -6.86 3.11
CA SER A 397 -0.67 -6.48 4.46
C SER A 397 0.29 -7.54 4.96
N HIS A 398 1.43 -7.14 5.53
CA HIS A 398 2.40 -8.10 6.04
C HIS A 398 1.79 -9.09 7.04
N ARG A 399 0.70 -8.76 7.73
CA ARG A 399 -0.02 -9.66 8.66
C ARG A 399 -1.07 -10.57 7.99
N GLY A 400 -1.41 -10.36 6.72
CA GLY A 400 -2.43 -11.15 6.03
C GLY A 400 -1.98 -12.59 5.71
N LEU A 401 -2.91 -13.45 5.29
CA LEU A 401 -2.69 -14.85 4.99
C LEU A 401 -2.19 -15.07 3.54
N VAL A 402 -1.35 -16.08 3.34
CA VAL A 402 -1.05 -16.54 1.98
C VAL A 402 -2.24 -17.36 1.47
N GLN A 403 -2.89 -16.87 0.43
CA GLN A 403 -4.12 -17.43 -0.11
C GLN A 403 -3.84 -18.49 -1.19
N ALA A 404 -4.84 -19.33 -1.47
CA ALA A 404 -4.76 -20.39 -2.50
C ALA A 404 -4.28 -19.87 -3.86
N ARG A 405 -4.71 -18.66 -4.25
CA ARG A 405 -4.32 -18.00 -5.49
C ARG A 405 -2.83 -17.69 -5.57
N HIS A 406 -2.17 -17.38 -4.45
CA HIS A 406 -0.73 -17.10 -4.43
C HIS A 406 0.05 -18.37 -4.77
N PHE A 407 -0.31 -19.52 -4.20
CA PHE A 407 0.33 -20.80 -4.53
C PHE A 407 0.17 -21.13 -6.01
N ALA A 408 -1.05 -20.99 -6.55
CA ALA A 408 -1.31 -21.21 -7.97
C ALA A 408 -0.44 -20.30 -8.85
N ARG A 409 -0.31 -19.03 -8.46
CA ARG A 409 0.47 -18.03 -9.19
C ARG A 409 1.98 -18.32 -9.14
N VAL A 410 2.52 -18.62 -7.97
CA VAL A 410 3.94 -18.96 -7.79
C VAL A 410 4.31 -20.19 -8.62
N VAL A 411 3.45 -21.22 -8.61
CA VAL A 411 3.65 -22.41 -9.44
C VAL A 411 3.69 -22.06 -10.93
N ALA A 412 2.81 -21.18 -11.40
CA ALA A 412 2.80 -20.74 -12.79
C ALA A 412 4.07 -19.94 -13.16
N LEU A 413 4.48 -18.99 -12.32
CA LEU A 413 5.67 -18.16 -12.55
C LEU A 413 6.96 -19.00 -12.59
N LEU A 414 7.15 -19.89 -11.61
CA LEU A 414 8.34 -20.74 -11.56
C LEU A 414 8.40 -21.78 -12.69
N ARG A 415 7.24 -22.24 -13.20
CA ARG A 415 7.21 -23.05 -14.43
C ARG A 415 7.68 -22.26 -15.65
N GLN A 416 7.18 -21.05 -15.81
CA GLN A 416 7.53 -20.17 -16.93
C GLN A 416 9.03 -19.83 -16.92
N GLY A 417 9.61 -19.68 -15.73
CA GLY A 417 11.06 -19.47 -15.56
C GLY A 417 11.93 -20.74 -15.67
N GLY A 418 11.36 -21.89 -16.03
CA GLY A 418 12.10 -23.15 -16.16
C GLY A 418 12.59 -23.75 -14.84
N ARG A 419 11.98 -23.38 -13.70
CA ARG A 419 12.37 -23.84 -12.35
C ARG A 419 11.60 -25.04 -11.82
N LEU A 420 10.67 -25.60 -12.62
CA LEU A 420 9.98 -26.83 -12.27
C LEU A 420 10.85 -28.04 -12.59
N ILE A 421 11.32 -28.72 -11.55
CA ILE A 421 12.00 -30.01 -11.67
C ILE A 421 10.94 -31.12 -11.64
N ALA A 422 10.96 -31.98 -12.66
CA ALA A 422 10.15 -33.19 -12.73
C ALA A 422 10.44 -34.10 -11.52
N PRO A 423 9.50 -34.97 -11.11
CA PRO A 423 9.84 -36.00 -10.13
C PRO A 423 11.05 -36.81 -10.62
N PRO A 424 11.92 -37.28 -9.71
CA PRO A 424 12.96 -38.24 -10.06
C PRO A 424 12.36 -39.52 -10.68
#